data_AF-A0A9Q5JH25-F1
#
_entry.id   AF-A0A9Q5JH25-F1
#
_cell.length_a   1.000
_cell.length_b   1.000
_cell.length_c   1.000
_cell.angle_alpha   90.00
_cell.angle_beta   90.00
_cell.angle_gamma   90.00
#
_symmetry.space_group_name_H-M   'P 1'
#
loop_
_entity.id
_entity.type
_entity.pdbx_description
1 polymer ?
#
loop_
_entity_poly.entity_id
_entity_poly.type
_entity_poly.pdbx_seq_one_letter_code
_entity_poly.pdbx_strand_id
1 'polypeptide(L)' 'MFARKIKFARRIKCLTKKQIADYLNVNQEVVDSWERGENLPDFYKLVELSVLLGLSMEVLLGIID' A
#
# COMPACT_ATOMS: atom_id res chain seq x y z
N MET A 1 5.80 -10.38 -1.10
CA MET A 1 6.63 -9.36 -0.42
C MET A 1 5.88 -8.04 -0.29
N PHE A 2 5.36 -7.52 -1.40
CA PHE A 2 4.49 -6.34 -1.49
C PHE A 2 3.38 -6.25 -0.43
N ALA A 3 2.46 -7.22 -0.39
CA ALA A 3 1.33 -7.26 0.53
C ALA A 3 1.74 -7.12 2.02
N ARG A 4 2.85 -7.78 2.40
CA ARG A 4 3.39 -7.71 3.76
C ARG A 4 3.96 -6.33 4.07
N LYS A 5 4.69 -5.72 3.13
CA LYS A 5 5.29 -4.39 3.30
C LYS A 5 4.23 -3.29 3.43
N ILE A 6 3.16 -3.31 2.61
CA ILE A 6 2.00 -2.41 2.78
C ILE A 6 1.41 -2.53 4.18
N LYS A 7 1.04 -3.76 4.57
CA LYS A 7 0.38 -4.02 5.84
C LYS A 7 1.23 -3.61 7.03
N PHE A 8 2.53 -3.86 6.96
CA PHE A 8 3.49 -3.45 7.97
C PHE A 8 3.58 -1.92 8.06
N ALA A 9 3.86 -1.24 6.95
CA ALA A 9 4.01 0.22 6.92
C ALA A 9 2.73 0.94 7.36
N ARG A 10 1.56 0.46 6.92
CA ARG A 10 0.26 0.97 7.37
C ARG A 10 0.12 0.90 8.89
N ARG A 11 0.46 -0.25 9.49
CA ARG A 11 0.38 -0.47 10.94
C ARG A 11 1.35 0.41 11.72
N ILE A 12 2.58 0.58 11.23
CA ILE A 12 3.57 1.48 11.83
C ILE A 12 3.08 2.93 11.82
N LYS A 13 2.37 3.34 10.77
CA LYS A 13 1.75 4.67 10.67
C LYS A 13 0.39 4.80 11.37
N CYS A 14 -0.09 3.76 12.06
CA CYS A 14 -1.41 3.72 12.70
C CYS A 14 -2.58 4.05 11.74
N LEU A 15 -2.43 3.72 10.46
CA LEU A 15 -3.46 3.95 9.46
C LEU A 15 -4.42 2.76 9.37
N THR A 16 -5.71 3.04 9.19
CA THR A 16 -6.71 2.05 8.82
C THR A 16 -6.67 1.78 7.31
N LYS A 17 -7.20 0.64 6.87
CA LYS A 17 -7.35 0.38 5.42
C LYS A 17 -8.23 1.43 4.75
N LYS A 18 -9.27 1.90 5.46
CA LYS A 18 -10.16 2.98 5.02
C LYS A 18 -9.39 4.28 4.78
N GLN A 19 -8.54 4.70 5.71
CA GLN A 19 -7.74 5.93 5.54
C GLN A 19 -6.79 5.87 4.34
N ILE A 20 -6.19 4.71 4.06
CA ILE A 20 -5.42 4.53 2.81
C ILE A 20 -6.34 4.62 1.60
N ALA A 21 -7.50 3.95 1.64
CA ALA A 21 -8.45 3.92 0.54
C ALA A 21 -8.99 5.32 0.20
N ASP A 22 -9.36 6.09 1.23
CA ASP A 22 -9.82 7.46 1.13
C ASP A 22 -8.74 8.36 0.52
N TYR A 23 -7.48 8.24 0.96
CA TYR A 23 -6.35 9.00 0.41
C TYR A 23 -6.10 8.67 -1.06
N LEU A 24 -6.21 7.39 -1.42
CA LEU A 24 -5.98 6.91 -2.77
C LEU A 24 -7.25 6.98 -3.64
N ASN A 25 -8.37 7.51 -3.16
CA ASN A 25 -9.64 7.53 -3.88
C ASN A 25 -10.02 6.15 -4.48
N VAL A 26 -9.91 5.09 -3.67
CA VAL A 26 -10.31 3.72 -4.00
C VAL A 26 -11.20 3.16 -2.90
N ASN A 27 -11.83 2.01 -3.17
CA ASN A 27 -12.60 1.30 -2.14
C ASN A 27 -11.68 0.59 -1.13
N GLN A 28 -12.13 0.45 0.12
CA GLN A 28 -11.36 -0.23 1.17
C GLN A 28 -11.03 -1.69 0.80
N GLU A 29 -11.93 -2.37 0.08
CA GLU A 29 -11.75 -3.74 -0.40
C GLU A 29 -10.54 -3.86 -1.35
N VAL A 30 -10.23 -2.80 -2.11
CA VAL A 30 -9.07 -2.76 -3.00
C VAL A 30 -7.77 -2.77 -2.18
N VAL A 31 -7.69 -1.94 -1.13
CA VAL A 31 -6.54 -1.93 -0.21
C VAL A 31 -6.41 -3.26 0.53
N ASP A 32 -7.54 -3.86 0.92
CA ASP A 32 -7.57 -5.17 1.56
C ASP A 32 -7.06 -6.28 0.63
N SER A 33 -7.45 -6.24 -0.64
CA SER A 33 -6.97 -7.16 -1.69
C SER A 33 -5.45 -7.04 -1.89
N TRP A 34 -4.90 -5.82 -1.87
CA TRP A 34 -3.45 -5.60 -1.92
C TRP A 34 -2.73 -6.17 -0.69
N GLU A 35 -3.29 -6.02 0.52
CA GLU A 35 -2.73 -6.60 1.75
C GLU A 35 -2.85 -8.13 1.83
N ARG A 36 -3.76 -8.73 1.05
CA ARG A 36 -3.83 -10.19 0.85
C ARG A 36 -2.96 -10.67 -0.31
N GLY A 37 -2.49 -9.78 -1.17
CA GLY A 37 -1.66 -10.11 -2.33
C GLY A 37 -2.45 -10.71 -3.50
N GLU A 38 -3.75 -10.44 -3.56
CA GLU A 38 -4.63 -10.92 -4.64
C GLU A 38 -4.48 -10.07 -5.91
N ASN A 39 -4.23 -8.78 -5.74
CA ASN A 39 -4.01 -7.82 -6.83
C ASN A 39 -2.89 -6.84 -6.47
N LEU A 40 -2.41 -6.11 -7.48
CA LEU A 40 -1.45 -5.01 -7.31
C LEU A 40 -2.12 -3.67 -7.67
N PRO A 41 -1.71 -2.56 -7.04
CA PRO A 41 -2.09 -1.23 -7.52
C PRO A 41 -1.50 -0.99 -8.91
N ASP A 42 -2.17 -0.16 -9.69
CA ASP A 42 -1.56 0.41 -10.88
C ASP A 42 -0.37 1.32 -10.53
N PHE A 43 0.35 1.78 -11.55
CA PHE A 43 1.53 2.61 -11.37
C PHE A 43 1.26 3.90 -10.59
N TYR A 44 0.15 4.60 -10.87
CA TYR A 44 -0.17 5.86 -10.20
C TYR A 44 -0.52 5.63 -8.73
N LYS A 45 -1.33 4.60 -8.43
CA LYS A 45 -1.66 4.22 -7.06
C LYS A 45 -0.44 3.73 -6.29
N LEU A 46 0.50 3.07 -6.95
CA LEU A 46 1.77 2.67 -6.35
C LEU A 46 2.60 3.90 -5.96
N VAL A 47 2.69 4.91 -6.82
CA VAL A 47 3.38 6.17 -6.51
C VAL A 47 2.71 6.88 -5.33
N GLU A 48 1.40 7.06 -5.35
CA GLU A 48 0.67 7.71 -4.25
C GLU A 48 0.81 6.94 -2.93
N LEU A 49 0.74 5.61 -2.99
CA LEU A 49 0.94 4.75 -1.82
C LEU A 49 2.36 4.85 -1.27
N SER A 50 3.37 4.97 -2.14
CA SER A 50 4.77 5.19 -1.76
C SER A 50 4.93 6.49 -0.96
N VAL A 51 4.28 7.57 -1.41
CA VAL A 51 4.26 8.86 -0.72
C VAL A 51 3.56 8.76 0.63
N LEU A 52 2.35 8.18 0.66
CA LEU A 52 1.57 8.03 1.88
C LEU A 52 2.32 7.21 2.95
N LEU A 53 2.91 6.09 2.54
CA LEU A 53 3.62 5.17 3.43
C LEU A 53 5.05 5.64 3.74
N GLY A 54 5.58 6.64 3.02
CA GLY A 54 6.96 7.12 3.20
C GLY A 54 8.00 6.06 2.84
N LEU A 55 7.71 5.22 1.85
CA LEU A 55 8.59 4.16 1.35
C LEU A 55 8.81 4.37 -0.15
N SER A 56 9.98 3.98 -0.67
CA SER A 56 10.16 3.97 -2.12
C SER A 56 9.35 2.85 -2.77
N MET A 57 9.09 2.98 -4.08
CA MET A 57 8.44 1.92 -4.84
C MET A 57 9.28 0.64 -4.88
N GLU A 58 10.62 0.75 -4.96
CA GLU A 58 11.50 -0.42 -4.93
C GLU A 58 11.39 -1.17 -3.60
N VAL A 59 11.32 -0.43 -2.48
CA VAL A 59 11.07 -1.02 -1.17
C VAL A 59 9.74 -1.74 -1.17
N LEU A 60 8.64 -1.08 -1.58
CA LEU A 60 7.31 -1.69 -1.60
C LEU A 60 7.26 -2.96 -2.45
N LEU A 61 7.83 -2.94 -3.66
CA LEU A 61 7.88 -4.07 -4.57
C LEU A 61 8.82 -5.19 -4.09
N GLY A 62 9.70 -4.90 -3.13
CA GLY A 62 10.68 -5.86 -2.61
C GLY A 62 11.89 -6.04 -3.52
N ILE A 63 12.19 -5.03 -4.34
CA ILE A 63 13.40 -4.98 -5.16
C ILE A 63 14.62 -4.69 -4.26
N ILE A 64 14.41 -3.90 -3.20
CA ILE A 64 15.38 -3.62 -2.14
C ILE A 64 14.71 -3.70 -0.76
N ASP A 65 15.52 -3.87 0.28
CA ASP A 65 15.07 -4.02 1.66
C ASP A 65 14.83 -2.70 2.38
#